data_AF-A0A0Q9SLM0-F1
#
_entry.id   AF-A0A0Q9SLM0-F1
#
_cell.length_a   1.000
_cell.length_b   1.000
_cell.length_c   1.000
_cell.angle_alpha   90.00
_cell.angle_beta   90.00
_cell.angle_gamma   90.00
#
_symmetry.space_group_name_H-M   'P 1'
#
loop_
_entity.id
_entity.type
_entity.pdbx_description
1 polymer ?
#
loop_
_entity_poly.entity_id
_entity_poly.type
_entity_poly.pdbx_seq_one_letter_code
_entity_poly.pdbx_strand_id
1 'polypeptide(L)'
;MRGGQARQWSNAVGVAPDEVHRRLQSLWREQEDLYGRQSRLRDQLHSCPDRDLDEHLLQVERHMGEAAMLIGNAVASVAGAGS
;
A
#
# COMPACT_ATOMS: atom_id res chain seq x y z
N MET A 1 -20.14 1.35 -10.78
CA MET A 1 -19.70 0.30 -9.82
C MET A 1 -20.73 -0.81 -9.73
N ARG A 2 -20.40 -2.06 -10.12
CA ARG A 2 -21.25 -3.21 -9.80
C ARG A 2 -21.39 -3.28 -8.28
N GLY A 3 -22.58 -3.02 -7.72
CA GLY A 3 -22.78 -2.79 -6.28
C GLY A 3 -22.23 -3.85 -5.32
N GLY A 4 -21.90 -5.05 -5.81
CA GLY A 4 -21.20 -6.09 -5.06
C GLY A 4 -19.75 -5.77 -4.70
N GLN A 5 -18.99 -5.10 -5.58
CA GLN A 5 -17.58 -4.75 -5.30
C GLN A 5 -17.45 -3.65 -4.25
N ALA A 6 -18.30 -2.61 -4.31
CA ALA A 6 -18.24 -1.51 -3.35
C ALA A 6 -18.58 -1.96 -1.92
N ARG A 7 -19.53 -2.88 -1.76
CA ARG A 7 -19.87 -3.45 -0.44
C ARG A 7 -18.77 -4.37 0.12
N GLN A 8 -18.13 -5.17 -0.74
CA GLN A 8 -16.97 -5.98 -0.30
C GLN A 8 -15.85 -5.09 0.22
N TRP A 9 -15.51 -4.04 -0.53
CA TRP A 9 -14.48 -3.10 -0.10
C TRP A 9 -14.90 -2.32 1.15
N SER A 10 -16.12 -1.83 1.21
CA SER A 10 -16.68 -1.16 2.40
C SER A 10 -16.49 -2.00 3.67
N ASN A 11 -16.79 -3.31 3.61
CA ASN A 11 -16.57 -4.22 4.72
C ASN A 11 -15.07 -4.43 5.02
N ALA A 12 -14.24 -4.58 3.98
CA ALA A 12 -12.81 -4.84 4.14
C ALA A 12 -12.04 -3.65 4.75
N VAL A 13 -12.36 -2.43 4.33
CA VAL A 13 -11.69 -1.20 4.81
C VAL A 13 -12.42 -0.51 5.97
N GLY A 14 -13.61 -1.01 6.34
CA GLY A 14 -14.37 -0.53 7.49
C GLY A 14 -14.97 0.87 7.32
N VAL A 15 -15.37 1.25 6.10
CA VAL A 15 -15.95 2.57 5.79
C VAL A 15 -17.23 2.43 4.97
N ALA A 16 -18.04 3.47 4.88
CA ALA A 16 -19.25 3.44 4.04
C ALA A 16 -18.89 3.26 2.55
N PRO A 17 -19.76 2.64 1.71
CA PRO A 17 -19.46 2.37 0.30
C PRO A 17 -19.03 3.58 -0.54
N ASP A 18 -19.56 4.77 -0.22
CA ASP A 18 -19.22 6.05 -0.84
C ASP A 18 -17.87 6.63 -0.36
N GLU A 19 -17.38 6.19 0.81
CA GLU A 19 -16.08 6.58 1.37
C GLU A 19 -14.92 5.67 0.93
N VAL A 20 -15.22 4.51 0.35
CA VAL A 20 -14.23 3.49 -0.05
C VAL A 20 -13.11 4.09 -0.90
N HIS A 21 -13.46 4.90 -1.91
CA HIS A 21 -12.46 5.49 -2.78
C HIS A 21 -11.50 6.43 -2.02
N ARG A 22 -12.04 7.27 -1.15
CA ARG A 22 -11.24 8.18 -0.32
C ARG A 22 -10.33 7.39 0.64
N ARG A 23 -10.84 6.32 1.26
CA ARG A 23 -10.06 5.50 2.18
C ARG A 23 -8.91 4.79 1.47
N LEU A 24 -9.16 4.22 0.29
CA LEU A 24 -8.12 3.58 -0.51
C LEU A 24 -7.05 4.57 -0.99
N GLN A 25 -7.44 5.79 -1.38
CA GLN A 25 -6.47 6.85 -1.68
C GLN A 25 -5.61 7.25 -0.47
N SER A 26 -6.20 7.29 0.73
CA SER A 26 -5.43 7.52 1.98
C SER A 26 -4.40 6.43 2.20
N LEU A 27 -4.83 5.17 2.10
CA LEU A 27 -3.95 4.01 2.26
C LEU A 27 -2.81 3.99 1.24
N TRP A 28 -3.08 4.41 -0.01
CA TRP A 28 -2.04 4.56 -1.03
C TRP A 28 -0.98 5.59 -0.62
N ARG A 29 -1.39 6.78 -0.16
CA ARG A 29 -0.45 7.82 0.29
C ARG A 29 0.33 7.41 1.54
N GLU A 30 -0.33 6.74 2.48
CA GLU A 30 0.32 6.17 3.67
C GLU A 30 1.39 5.15 3.27
N GLN A 31 1.11 4.31 2.26
CA GLN A 31 2.09 3.39 1.71
C GLN A 31 3.28 4.13 1.09
N GLU A 32 3.05 5.18 0.29
CA GLU A 32 4.15 5.93 -0.36
C GLU A 32 5.09 6.55 0.69
N ASP A 33 4.54 7.08 1.78
CA ASP A 33 5.34 7.60 2.90
C ASP A 33 6.16 6.50 3.58
N LEU A 34 5.58 5.31 3.80
CA LEU A 34 6.32 4.17 4.33
C LEU A 34 7.50 3.83 3.41
N TYR A 35 7.29 3.79 2.09
CA TYR A 35 8.36 3.52 1.12
C TYR A 35 9.48 4.56 1.21
N GLY A 36 9.13 5.83 1.33
CA GLY A 36 10.10 6.91 1.54
C GLY A 36 10.89 6.76 2.85
N ARG A 37 10.25 6.28 3.93
CA ARG A 37 10.93 5.99 5.20
C ARG A 37 11.87 4.79 5.09
N GLN A 38 11.47 3.72 4.42
CA GLN A 38 12.31 2.53 4.21
C GLN A 38 13.55 2.88 3.38
N SER A 39 13.37 3.66 2.30
CA SER A 39 14.49 4.10 1.45
C SER A 39 15.54 4.88 2.26
N ARG A 40 15.10 5.85 3.09
CA ARG A 40 16.00 6.59 4.00
C ARG A 40 16.72 5.69 4.98
N LEU A 41 16.04 4.67 5.51
CA LEU A 41 16.64 3.74 6.45
C LEU A 41 17.72 2.86 5.76
N ARG A 42 17.49 2.43 4.52
CA ARG A 42 18.49 1.75 3.71
C ARG A 42 19.70 2.65 3.43
N ASP A 43 19.47 3.92 3.10
CA ASP A 43 20.57 4.88 2.85
C ASP A 43 21.43 5.09 4.11
N GLN A 44 20.81 5.12 5.30
CA GLN A 44 21.52 5.21 6.58
C GLN A 44 22.32 3.94 6.92
N LEU A 45 21.85 2.78 6.45
CA LEU A 45 22.44 1.48 6.72
C LEU A 45 23.29 0.95 5.56
N HIS A 46 23.51 1.73 4.51
CA HIS A 46 24.28 1.35 3.33
C HIS A 46 25.69 0.83 3.67
N SER A 47 26.30 1.33 4.75
CA SER A 47 27.61 0.92 5.23
C SER A 47 27.55 -0.05 6.42
N CYS A 48 26.37 -0.51 6.81
CA CYS A 48 26.21 -1.46 7.90
C CYS A 48 26.80 -2.82 7.49
N PRO A 49 27.77 -3.37 8.26
CA PRO A 49 28.35 -4.69 7.96
C PRO A 49 27.45 -5.85 8.40
N ASP A 50 26.30 -5.55 9.02
CA ASP A 50 25.34 -6.54 9.51
C ASP A 50 24.49 -7.08 8.35
N ARG A 51 24.83 -8.31 7.93
CA ARG A 51 24.14 -9.01 6.85
C ARG A 51 22.72 -9.42 7.21
N ASP A 52 22.47 -9.78 8.47
CA ASP A 52 21.15 -10.20 8.90
C ASP A 52 20.20 -9.00 8.82
N LEU A 53 20.66 -7.82 9.27
CA LEU A 53 19.89 -6.59 9.15
C LEU A 53 19.56 -6.25 7.69
N ASP A 54 20.54 -6.33 6.78
CA ASP A 54 20.33 -6.07 5.34
C ASP A 54 19.29 -7.03 4.74
N GLU A 55 19.35 -8.32 5.06
CA GLU A 55 18.38 -9.31 4.60
C GLU A 55 16.96 -9.01 5.08
N HIS A 56 16.79 -8.61 6.35
CA HIS A 56 15.48 -8.24 6.89
C HIS A 56 14.94 -6.97 6.22
N LEU A 57 15.80 -5.99 5.92
CA LEU A 57 15.40 -4.77 5.22
C LEU A 57 14.95 -5.02 3.78
N LEU A 58 15.63 -5.93 3.08
CA LEU A 58 15.21 -6.39 1.76
C LEU A 58 13.87 -7.14 1.81
N GLN A 59 13.62 -7.94 2.85
CA GLN A 59 12.31 -8.59 3.04
C GLN A 59 11.20 -7.56 3.29
N VAL A 60 11.46 -6.56 4.14
CA VAL A 60 10.52 -5.46 4.38
C VAL A 60 10.22 -4.71 3.07
N GLU A 61 11.24 -4.39 2.28
CA GLU A 61 11.07 -3.72 0.97
C GLU A 61 10.18 -4.52 0.02
N ARG A 62 10.40 -5.83 -0.08
CA ARG A 62 9.59 -6.73 -0.91
C ARG A 62 8.11 -6.73 -0.48
N HIS A 63 7.84 -6.94 0.80
CA HIS A 63 6.46 -6.94 1.31
C HIS A 63 5.78 -5.58 1.13
N MET A 64 6.52 -4.49 1.28
CA MET A 64 6.00 -3.14 1.04
C MET A 64 5.69 -2.89 -0.43
N GLY A 65 6.50 -3.40 -1.37
CA GLY A 65 6.23 -3.33 -2.80
C GLY A 65 4.98 -4.14 -3.20
N GLU A 66 4.82 -5.33 -2.63
CA GLU A 66 3.61 -6.15 -2.82
C GLU A 66 2.36 -5.44 -2.29
N ALA A 67 2.43 -4.87 -1.08
CA ALA A 67 1.34 -4.08 -0.50
C ALA A 67 0.98 -2.87 -1.37
N ALA A 68 1.99 -2.15 -1.90
CA ALA A 68 1.78 -1.04 -2.82
C ALA A 68 0.99 -1.51 -4.03
N MET A 69 1.46 -2.55 -4.72
CA MET A 69 0.83 -3.07 -5.92
C MET A 69 -0.65 -3.44 -5.68
N LEU A 70 -0.95 -4.11 -4.57
CA LEU A 70 -2.30 -4.50 -4.21
C LEU A 70 -3.21 -3.29 -3.93
N ILE A 71 -2.71 -2.29 -3.19
CA ILE A 71 -3.47 -1.05 -2.91
C ILE A 71 -3.70 -0.26 -4.20
N GLY A 72 -2.68 -0.13 -5.06
CA GLY A 72 -2.78 0.55 -6.35
C GLY A 72 -3.81 -0.10 -7.26
N ASN A 73 -3.80 -1.43 -7.35
CA ASN A 73 -4.79 -2.20 -8.09
C ASN A 73 -6.22 -1.98 -7.53
N ALA A 74 -6.37 -1.93 -6.20
CA ALA A 74 -7.65 -1.65 -5.56
C ALA A 74 -8.16 -0.24 -5.90
N VAL A 75 -7.29 0.77 -5.83
CA VAL A 75 -7.62 2.16 -6.19
C VAL A 75 -8.06 2.25 -7.66
N ALA A 76 -7.30 1.64 -8.57
CA ALA A 76 -7.59 1.63 -10.00
C ALA A 76 -8.91 0.90 -10.33
N SER A 77 -9.15 -0.24 -9.68
CA SER A 77 -10.39 -1.02 -9.84
C SER A 77 -11.63 -0.23 -9.41
N VAL A 78 -11.52 0.61 -8.37
CA VAL A 78 -12.64 1.43 -7.89
C VAL A 78 -12.84 2.65 -8.78
N ALA A 79 -11.76 3.23 -9.34
CA ALA A 79 -11.82 4.39 -10.24
C ALA A 79 -12.36 4.05 -11.65
N GLY A 80 -11.93 2.92 -12.24
CA GLY A 80 -12.33 2.50 -13.59
C GLY A 80 -13.77 2.00 -13.72
N ALA A 81 -14.48 1.81 -12.60
CA ALA A 81 -15.88 1.39 -12.59
C ALA A 81 -16.89 2.55 -12.71
N GLY A 82 -16.40 3.75 -13.05
CA GLY A 82 -17.17 4.98 -13.26
C GLY A 82 -17.10 5.57 -14.68
N SER A 83 -16.51 4.86 -15.65
CA SER A 83 -16.54 5.21 -17.08
C SER A 83 -17.56 4.37 -17.85
#